data_AF-A0A7V4QDC7-F1
#
_entry.id   AF-A0A7V4QDC7-F1
#
_cell.length_a   1.000
_cell.length_b   1.000
_cell.length_c   1.000
_cell.angle_alpha   90.00
_cell.angle_beta   90.00
_cell.angle_gamma   90.00
#
_symmetry.space_group_name_H-M   'P 1'
#
loop_
_entity.id
_entity.type
_entity.pdbx_description
1 polymer ?
#
loop_
_entity_poly.entity_id
_entity_poly.type
_entity_poly.pdbx_seq_one_letter_code
_entity_poly.pdbx_strand_id
1 'polypeptide(L)'
;MKPISVNPFKLSQPMGATLAFLGVKNCMPLMHGAQGCASFTKVFFTRHFNDPIAIQTTAVNDITAVFDGGEYGITTAVQNITKKITPDLIGLFSTGLTETKGDDLRGSASKLEIPNVWVNTPDFEGGFESGWALSVTAMIEQLCAEQSDIKKGRATILPHVSMSPLDVERLKEFLEDFGFCEVFALPDISTSLDGFLGEKQGAMSAGGIAV
;
A
#
# COMPACT_ATOMS: atom_id res chain seq x y z
N MET A 1 15.25 -25.97 3.20
CA MET A 1 15.64 -24.80 2.38
C MET A 1 17.14 -24.90 2.12
N LYS A 2 17.64 -24.71 0.89
CA LYS A 2 19.10 -24.60 0.69
C LYS A 2 19.59 -23.36 1.48
N PRO A 3 20.69 -23.44 2.25
CA PRO A 3 21.16 -22.33 3.09
C PRO A 3 21.66 -21.12 2.29
N ILE A 4 21.85 -21.28 0.98
CA ILE A 4 22.26 -20.23 0.07
C ILE A 4 21.19 -20.00 -1.00
N SER A 5 20.82 -18.74 -1.17
CA SER A 5 20.04 -18.26 -2.30
C SER A 5 20.97 -17.46 -3.21
N VAL A 6 20.98 -17.77 -4.50
CA VAL A 6 21.78 -17.07 -5.51
C VAL A 6 20.82 -16.43 -6.49
N ASN A 7 20.89 -15.11 -6.64
CA ASN A 7 20.00 -14.30 -7.49
C ASN A 7 18.51 -14.61 -7.26
N PRO A 8 17.98 -14.42 -6.04
CA PRO A 8 16.57 -14.62 -5.78
C PRO A 8 15.71 -13.67 -6.63
N PHE A 9 14.65 -14.19 -7.21
CA PHE A 9 13.61 -13.40 -7.90
C PHE A 9 12.46 -12.99 -6.96
N LYS A 10 12.53 -13.40 -5.68
CA LYS A 10 11.53 -13.09 -4.66
C LYS A 10 11.79 -11.68 -4.09
N LEU A 11 10.77 -10.84 -4.10
CA LEU A 11 10.71 -9.59 -3.33
C LEU A 11 9.88 -9.79 -2.05
N SER A 12 9.90 -8.81 -1.15
CA SER A 12 9.27 -8.93 0.17
C SER A 12 7.82 -8.43 0.20
N GLN A 13 7.08 -8.85 1.23
CA GLN A 13 5.69 -8.45 1.46
C GLN A 13 5.47 -6.93 1.56
N PRO A 14 6.26 -6.14 2.31
CA PRO A 14 5.99 -4.71 2.42
C PRO A 14 6.17 -3.95 1.09
N MET A 15 6.95 -4.49 0.15
CA MET A 15 6.98 -3.95 -1.22
C MET A 15 5.63 -4.16 -1.92
N GLY A 16 5.03 -5.35 -1.78
CA GLY A 16 3.71 -5.66 -2.34
C GLY A 16 2.61 -4.81 -1.73
N ALA A 17 2.64 -4.62 -0.40
CA ALA A 17 1.73 -3.74 0.30
C ALA A 17 1.87 -2.28 -0.14
N THR A 18 3.10 -1.80 -0.32
CA THR A 18 3.35 -0.46 -0.86
C THR A 18 2.66 -0.29 -2.22
N LEU A 19 2.83 -1.25 -3.14
CA LEU A 19 2.20 -1.17 -4.46
C LEU A 19 0.67 -1.18 -4.37
N ALA A 20 0.10 -1.99 -3.48
CA ALA A 20 -1.34 -2.02 -3.26
C ALA A 20 -1.87 -0.67 -2.77
N PHE A 21 -1.22 -0.06 -1.77
CA PHE A 21 -1.64 1.25 -1.25
C PHE A 21 -1.44 2.39 -2.24
N LEU A 22 -0.52 2.28 -3.21
CA LEU A 22 -0.40 3.25 -4.30
C LEU A 22 -1.58 3.19 -5.28
N GLY A 23 -2.33 2.07 -5.33
CA GLY A 23 -3.54 1.94 -6.13
C GLY A 23 -4.80 2.56 -5.50
N VAL A 24 -4.66 3.22 -4.34
CA VAL A 24 -5.74 3.93 -3.64
C VAL A 24 -5.53 5.44 -3.75
N LYS A 25 -6.61 6.16 -4.01
CA LYS A 25 -6.58 7.61 -4.23
C LYS A 25 -6.23 8.39 -2.97
N ASN A 26 -5.32 9.38 -3.12
CA ASN A 26 -4.84 10.24 -2.03
C ASN A 26 -4.38 9.44 -0.80
N CYS A 27 -3.87 8.23 -1.04
CA CYS A 27 -3.37 7.37 0.01
C CYS A 27 -1.92 7.75 0.34
N MET A 28 -1.60 7.68 1.63
CA MET A 28 -0.24 7.76 2.12
C MET A 28 0.19 6.37 2.61
N PRO A 29 1.00 5.62 1.82
CA PRO A 29 1.66 4.42 2.31
C PRO A 29 2.65 4.78 3.43
N LEU A 30 2.41 4.29 4.64
CA LEU A 30 3.24 4.48 5.83
C LEU A 30 3.85 3.14 6.25
N MET A 31 5.13 2.97 5.94
CA MET A 31 5.90 1.78 6.29
C MET A 31 6.48 1.92 7.70
N HIS A 32 5.92 1.18 8.66
CA HIS A 32 6.41 1.10 10.03
C HIS A 32 7.67 0.22 10.08
N GLY A 33 8.84 0.85 10.14
CA GLY A 33 10.10 0.14 10.04
C GLY A 33 11.31 1.06 9.97
N ALA A 34 12.47 0.48 9.67
CA ALA A 34 13.69 1.22 9.44
C ALA A 34 13.62 2.03 8.13
N GLN A 35 14.30 3.18 8.10
CA GLN A 35 14.25 4.10 6.95
C GLN A 35 14.74 3.47 5.63
N GLY A 36 15.64 2.48 5.70
CA GLY A 36 16.21 1.79 4.54
C GLY A 36 15.17 1.05 3.70
N CYS A 37 14.19 0.40 4.32
CA CYS A 37 13.18 -0.42 3.62
C CYS A 37 12.31 0.45 2.69
N ALA A 38 11.85 1.60 3.19
CA ALA A 38 11.05 2.54 2.41
C ALA A 38 11.87 3.17 1.27
N SER A 39 13.14 3.51 1.52
CA SER A 39 14.03 4.09 0.51
C SER A 39 14.30 3.11 -0.64
N PHE A 40 14.55 1.83 -0.33
CA PHE A 40 14.76 0.80 -1.34
C PHE A 40 13.50 0.59 -2.19
N THR A 41 12.34 0.44 -1.54
CA THR A 41 11.04 0.26 -2.22
C THR A 41 10.74 1.43 -3.15
N LYS A 42 10.96 2.66 -2.68
CA LYS A 42 10.82 3.89 -3.48
C LYS A 42 11.70 3.86 -4.73
N VAL A 43 13.00 3.59 -4.57
CA VAL A 43 13.95 3.57 -5.71
C VAL A 43 13.61 2.45 -6.70
N PHE A 44 13.22 1.28 -6.19
CA PHE A 44 12.84 0.14 -7.03
C PHE A 44 11.65 0.49 -7.92
N PHE A 45 10.56 0.98 -7.33
CA PHE A 45 9.36 1.33 -8.09
C PHE A 45 9.53 2.55 -8.96
N THR A 46 10.27 3.58 -8.53
CA THR A 46 10.58 4.72 -9.42
C THR A 46 11.35 4.26 -10.65
N ARG A 47 12.24 3.27 -10.56
CA ARG A 47 12.93 2.72 -11.74
C ARG A 47 12.03 1.85 -12.60
N HIS A 48 11.09 1.13 -12.00
CA HIS A 48 10.19 0.24 -12.72
C HIS A 48 9.10 1.01 -13.49
N PHE A 49 8.40 1.91 -12.81
CA PHE A 49 7.30 2.69 -13.39
C PHE A 49 7.76 4.00 -14.05
N ASN A 50 9.00 4.43 -13.81
CA ASN A 50 9.50 5.75 -14.21
C ASN A 50 8.63 6.90 -13.64
N ASP A 51 8.09 6.71 -12.44
CA ASP A 51 7.16 7.60 -11.77
C ASP A 51 7.62 7.91 -10.32
N PRO A 52 7.44 9.13 -9.81
CA PRO A 52 7.48 9.41 -8.38
C PRO A 52 6.69 8.47 -7.47
N ILE A 53 7.38 7.84 -6.53
CA ILE A 53 6.74 6.95 -5.55
C ILE A 53 6.57 7.66 -4.21
N ALA A 54 5.31 7.83 -3.79
CA ALA A 54 4.93 8.35 -2.50
C ALA A 54 4.95 7.23 -1.44
N ILE A 55 5.85 7.36 -0.47
CA ILE A 55 5.94 6.47 0.68
C ILE A 55 6.61 7.21 1.83
N GLN A 56 6.10 7.01 3.04
CA GLN A 56 6.67 7.51 4.28
C GLN A 56 7.05 6.35 5.20
N THR A 57 7.85 6.66 6.22
CA THR A 57 8.30 5.68 7.20
C THR A 57 8.33 6.29 8.59
N THR A 58 8.09 5.45 9.60
CA THR A 58 8.26 5.85 11.01
C THR A 58 9.72 5.94 11.42
N ALA A 59 10.67 5.51 10.57
CA ALA A 59 12.11 5.61 10.77
C ALA A 59 12.59 5.04 12.13
N VAL A 60 12.22 3.77 12.41
CA VAL A 60 12.66 3.06 13.61
C VAL A 60 14.20 2.99 13.63
N ASN A 61 14.78 3.36 14.77
CA ASN A 61 16.20 3.33 15.08
C ASN A 61 16.50 2.40 16.26
N ASP A 62 17.77 2.25 16.62
CA ASP A 62 18.23 1.41 17.73
C ASP A 62 17.58 1.76 19.08
N ILE A 63 17.35 3.05 19.35
CA ILE A 63 16.68 3.50 20.59
C ILE A 63 15.20 3.10 20.58
N THR A 64 14.45 3.48 19.53
CA THR A 64 13.01 3.17 19.40
C THR A 64 12.73 1.69 19.21
N ALA A 65 13.70 0.91 18.75
CA ALA A 65 13.62 -0.55 18.72
C ALA A 65 13.59 -1.15 20.14
N VAL A 66 14.15 -0.48 21.15
CA VAL A 66 14.16 -0.93 22.55
C VAL A 66 12.99 -0.34 23.35
N PHE A 67 12.70 0.94 23.16
CA PHE A 67 11.84 1.70 24.08
C PHE A 67 10.42 1.98 23.59
N ASP A 68 10.16 1.88 22.29
CA ASP A 68 8.84 2.13 21.71
C ASP A 68 8.15 0.80 21.37
N GLY A 69 6.82 0.72 21.42
CA GLY A 69 6.03 -0.43 20.92
C GLY A 69 5.43 -0.19 19.54
N GLY A 70 5.92 0.85 18.85
CA GLY A 70 5.44 1.33 17.56
C GLY A 70 4.47 2.51 17.67
N GLU A 71 3.69 2.58 18.75
CA GLU A 71 2.65 3.60 18.94
C GLU A 71 3.18 5.04 18.81
N TYR A 72 4.26 5.36 19.52
CA TYR A 72 4.80 6.72 19.51
C TYR A 72 5.33 7.08 18.12
N GLY A 73 6.10 6.18 17.50
CA GLY A 73 6.64 6.37 16.16
C GLY A 73 5.55 6.53 15.10
N ILE A 74 4.52 5.69 15.12
CA ILE A 74 3.39 5.73 14.18
C ILE A 74 2.60 7.03 14.36
N THR A 75 2.16 7.34 15.57
CA THR A 75 1.36 8.55 15.84
C THR A 75 2.11 9.82 15.48
N THR A 76 3.40 9.90 15.83
CA THR A 76 4.26 11.04 15.49
C THR A 76 4.44 11.19 13.98
N ALA A 77 4.64 10.08 13.25
CA ALA A 77 4.75 10.11 11.79
C ALA A 77 3.47 10.63 11.14
N VAL A 78 2.30 10.12 11.57
CA VAL A 78 0.99 10.56 11.08
C VAL A 78 0.78 12.05 11.34
N GLN A 79 1.04 12.53 12.56
CA GLN A 79 0.95 13.96 12.89
C GLN A 79 1.86 14.84 12.02
N ASN A 80 3.06 14.36 11.68
CA ASN A 80 3.99 15.11 10.84
C ASN A 80 3.56 15.14 9.37
N ILE A 81 2.92 14.07 8.90
CA ILE A 81 2.31 13.99 7.57
C ILE A 81 1.14 14.98 7.50
N THR A 82 0.20 14.91 8.45
CA THR A 82 -1.03 15.72 8.47
C THR A 82 -0.82 17.20 8.65
N LYS A 83 0.34 17.63 9.17
CA LYS A 83 0.76 19.05 9.18
C LYS A 83 0.97 19.64 7.78
N LYS A 84 1.29 18.80 6.78
CA LYS A 84 1.65 19.24 5.42
C LYS A 84 0.59 18.87 4.40
N ILE A 85 0.03 17.67 4.53
CA ILE A 85 -0.93 17.07 3.61
C ILE A 85 -1.93 16.23 4.40
N THR A 86 -3.21 16.30 4.04
CA THR A 86 -4.25 15.46 4.65
C THR A 86 -4.60 14.35 3.65
N PRO A 87 -4.11 13.11 3.83
CA PRO A 87 -4.47 12.01 2.96
C PRO A 87 -5.91 11.55 3.23
N ASP A 88 -6.56 10.97 2.21
CA ASP A 88 -7.88 10.35 2.38
C ASP A 88 -7.76 9.00 3.11
N LEU A 89 -6.59 8.35 3.00
CA LEU A 89 -6.28 7.10 3.69
C LEU A 89 -4.80 7.02 4.07
N ILE A 90 -4.50 6.45 5.24
CA ILE A 90 -3.16 5.96 5.57
C ILE A 90 -3.12 4.43 5.45
N GLY A 91 -2.26 3.93 4.55
CA GLY A 91 -1.93 2.52 4.49
C GLY A 91 -0.77 2.21 5.41
N LEU A 92 -1.05 1.71 6.63
CA LEU A 92 -0.04 1.38 7.64
C LEU A 92 0.39 -0.08 7.50
N PHE A 93 1.67 -0.34 7.27
CA PHE A 93 2.17 -1.71 7.16
C PHE A 93 3.58 -1.86 7.70
N SER A 94 3.92 -3.06 8.18
CA SER A 94 5.15 -3.34 8.92
C SER A 94 6.31 -3.80 8.03
N THR A 95 7.48 -3.97 8.64
CA THR A 95 8.69 -4.52 8.01
C THR A 95 9.22 -5.67 8.85
N GLY A 96 10.22 -6.40 8.36
CA GLY A 96 10.84 -7.47 9.14
C GLY A 96 11.34 -7.03 10.53
N LEU A 97 11.82 -5.79 10.69
CA LEU A 97 12.27 -5.26 11.98
C LEU A 97 11.13 -5.16 13.00
N THR A 98 10.03 -4.51 12.63
CA THR A 98 8.90 -4.21 13.53
C THR A 98 8.05 -5.45 13.79
N GLU A 99 7.99 -6.38 12.83
CA GLU A 99 7.40 -7.71 13.03
C GLU A 99 8.22 -8.57 14.00
N THR A 100 9.56 -8.57 13.86
CA THR A 100 10.43 -9.33 14.78
C THR A 100 10.34 -8.79 16.21
N LYS A 101 10.19 -7.47 16.34
CA LYS A 101 10.00 -6.79 17.61
C LYS A 101 8.63 -7.07 18.23
N GLY A 102 7.61 -7.30 17.40
CA GLY A 102 6.25 -7.55 17.83
C GLY A 102 5.44 -6.28 18.10
N ASP A 103 5.67 -5.21 17.32
CA ASP A 103 4.94 -3.95 17.45
C ASP A 103 3.45 -4.13 17.14
N ASP A 104 2.56 -3.60 18.00
CA ASP A 104 1.11 -3.71 17.84
C ASP A 104 0.58 -2.64 16.87
N LEU A 105 0.59 -2.99 15.57
CA LEU A 105 0.07 -2.13 14.52
C LEU A 105 -1.42 -1.85 14.68
N ARG A 106 -2.23 -2.85 15.04
CA ARG A 106 -3.67 -2.70 15.21
C ARG A 106 -4.00 -1.73 16.36
N GLY A 107 -3.35 -1.93 17.50
CA GLY A 107 -3.49 -1.05 18.66
C GLY A 107 -3.09 0.38 18.32
N SER A 108 -1.98 0.55 17.62
CA SER A 108 -1.50 1.87 17.17
C SER A 108 -2.46 2.52 16.17
N ALA A 109 -2.93 1.76 15.18
CA ALA A 109 -3.88 2.18 14.15
C ALA A 109 -5.21 2.68 14.74
N SER A 110 -5.71 2.00 15.77
CA SER A 110 -6.97 2.36 16.45
C SER A 110 -6.95 3.73 17.14
N LYS A 111 -5.76 4.28 17.39
CA LYS A 111 -5.54 5.59 18.03
C LYS A 111 -5.42 6.73 17.02
N LEU A 112 -5.35 6.42 15.73
CA LEU A 112 -5.26 7.42 14.68
C LEU A 112 -6.64 8.00 14.38
N GLU A 113 -6.74 9.33 14.30
CA GLU A 113 -7.99 10.04 13.99
C GLU A 113 -8.30 10.13 12.49
N ILE A 114 -7.38 9.63 11.64
CA ILE A 114 -7.49 9.64 10.18
C ILE A 114 -7.85 8.25 9.67
N PRO A 115 -8.67 8.11 8.60
CA PRO A 115 -8.95 6.81 8.01
C PRO A 115 -7.67 6.06 7.68
N ASN A 116 -7.59 4.80 8.10
CA ASN A 116 -6.40 4.01 7.93
C ASN A 116 -6.75 2.53 7.77
N VAL A 117 -5.85 1.80 7.11
CA VAL A 117 -5.86 0.34 7.02
C VAL A 117 -4.51 -0.14 7.49
N TRP A 118 -4.50 -1.07 8.44
CA TRP A 118 -3.26 -1.66 8.96
C TRP A 118 -3.06 -3.08 8.44
N VAL A 119 -1.81 -3.46 8.16
CA VAL A 119 -1.45 -4.78 7.61
C VAL A 119 -0.11 -5.24 8.17
N ASN A 120 -0.05 -6.43 8.74
CA ASN A 120 1.23 -7.07 9.07
C ASN A 120 1.86 -7.65 7.80
N THR A 121 3.10 -7.23 7.49
CA THR A 121 3.85 -7.68 6.31
C THR A 121 5.28 -8.08 6.67
N PRO A 122 5.48 -9.22 7.33
CA PRO A 122 6.81 -9.73 7.65
C PRO A 122 7.64 -10.05 6.40
N ASP A 123 8.85 -9.48 6.32
CA ASP A 123 9.80 -9.70 5.22
C ASP A 123 10.23 -11.17 5.07
N PHE A 124 10.15 -11.95 6.16
CA PHE A 124 10.56 -13.33 6.22
C PHE A 124 9.45 -14.33 5.82
N GLU A 125 8.23 -13.87 5.56
CA GLU A 125 7.12 -14.71 5.09
C GLU A 125 6.72 -14.39 3.64
N GLY A 126 6.02 -15.31 3.00
CA GLY A 126 5.41 -15.11 1.67
C GLY A 126 6.35 -14.50 0.63
N GLY A 127 5.94 -13.40 -0.01
CA GLY A 127 6.68 -12.63 -1.00
C GLY A 127 5.91 -11.38 -1.42
N PHE A 128 6.26 -10.83 -2.57
CA PHE A 128 5.64 -9.64 -3.14
C PHE A 128 4.12 -9.79 -3.29
N GLU A 129 3.72 -10.91 -3.88
CA GLU A 129 2.35 -11.26 -4.23
C GLU A 129 1.49 -11.41 -2.97
N SER A 130 2.05 -12.00 -1.91
CA SER A 130 1.31 -12.13 -0.65
C SER A 130 1.15 -10.79 0.05
N GLY A 131 2.14 -9.90 -0.02
CA GLY A 131 2.02 -8.55 0.54
C GLY A 131 0.90 -7.76 -0.13
N TRP A 132 0.83 -7.84 -1.47
CA TRP A 132 -0.29 -7.29 -2.24
C TRP A 132 -1.64 -7.88 -1.80
N ALA A 133 -1.75 -9.21 -1.75
CA ALA A 133 -3.00 -9.89 -1.39
C ALA A 133 -3.45 -9.58 0.05
N LEU A 134 -2.52 -9.53 1.01
CA LEU A 134 -2.80 -9.16 2.40
C LEU A 134 -3.33 -7.73 2.49
N SER A 135 -2.72 -6.79 1.77
CA SER A 135 -3.19 -5.40 1.76
C SER A 135 -4.56 -5.24 1.12
N VAL A 136 -4.83 -5.92 0.00
CA VAL A 136 -6.16 -5.92 -0.64
C VAL A 136 -7.21 -6.49 0.30
N THR A 137 -6.90 -7.62 0.96
CA THR A 137 -7.80 -8.26 1.92
C THR A 137 -8.09 -7.31 3.08
N ALA A 138 -7.06 -6.69 3.64
CA ALA A 138 -7.20 -5.73 4.74
C ALA A 138 -8.02 -4.50 4.35
N MET A 139 -7.85 -3.97 3.14
CA MET A 139 -8.70 -2.87 2.65
C MET A 139 -10.17 -3.27 2.62
N ILE A 140 -10.49 -4.46 2.11
CA ILE A 140 -11.87 -4.96 2.06
C ILE A 140 -12.42 -5.16 3.48
N GLU A 141 -11.70 -5.87 4.34
CA GLU A 141 -12.17 -6.22 5.69
C GLU A 141 -12.31 -5.01 6.62
N GLN A 142 -11.47 -3.98 6.46
CA GLN A 142 -11.43 -2.82 7.36
C GLN A 142 -12.25 -1.63 6.86
N LEU A 143 -12.45 -1.48 5.54
CA LEU A 143 -13.17 -0.33 4.97
C LEU A 143 -14.59 -0.69 4.50
N CYS A 144 -14.82 -1.91 4.03
CA CYS A 144 -16.12 -2.28 3.48
C CYS A 144 -17.06 -2.81 4.57
N ALA A 145 -18.29 -2.29 4.59
CA ALA A 145 -19.37 -2.94 5.31
C ALA A 145 -19.92 -4.11 4.49
N GLU A 146 -20.37 -5.17 5.17
CA GLU A 146 -21.13 -6.23 4.51
C GLU A 146 -22.39 -5.65 3.86
N GLN A 147 -22.65 -6.03 2.61
CA GLN A 147 -23.83 -5.60 1.84
C GLN A 147 -24.45 -6.82 1.16
N SER A 148 -25.77 -6.99 1.29
CA SER A 148 -26.53 -8.03 0.58
C SER A 148 -27.00 -7.60 -0.80
N ASP A 149 -27.06 -6.29 -1.05
CA ASP A 149 -27.66 -5.74 -2.25
C ASP A 149 -26.65 -5.66 -3.40
N ILE A 150 -26.89 -6.46 -4.43
CA ILE A 150 -26.07 -6.45 -5.64
C ILE A 150 -26.52 -5.30 -6.55
N LYS A 151 -25.67 -4.30 -6.72
CA LYS A 151 -25.87 -3.22 -7.70
C LYS A 151 -25.57 -3.73 -9.11
N LYS A 152 -26.63 -3.94 -9.91
CA LYS A 152 -26.51 -4.38 -11.31
C LYS A 152 -25.73 -3.35 -12.15
N GLY A 153 -24.98 -3.85 -13.12
CA GLY A 153 -24.16 -3.01 -14.00
C GLY A 153 -22.85 -2.52 -13.37
N ARG A 154 -22.53 -2.96 -12.14
CA ARG A 154 -21.23 -2.71 -11.52
C ARG A 154 -20.35 -3.96 -11.55
N ALA A 155 -19.06 -3.78 -11.76
CA ALA A 155 -18.06 -4.82 -11.60
C ALA A 155 -16.87 -4.30 -10.79
N THR A 156 -16.31 -5.17 -9.96
CA THR A 156 -15.05 -4.92 -9.27
C THR A 156 -14.05 -5.98 -9.71
N ILE A 157 -12.93 -5.54 -10.25
CA ILE A 157 -11.78 -6.39 -10.56
C ILE A 157 -10.81 -6.35 -9.39
N LEU A 158 -10.21 -7.50 -9.08
CA LEU A 158 -9.06 -7.62 -8.18
C LEU A 158 -7.84 -7.94 -9.04
N PRO A 159 -7.08 -6.91 -9.48
CA PRO A 159 -5.95 -7.15 -10.36
C PRO A 159 -4.89 -8.02 -9.69
N HIS A 160 -4.27 -8.88 -10.50
CA HIS A 160 -3.08 -9.58 -10.05
C HIS A 160 -1.90 -8.60 -10.00
N VAL A 161 -1.00 -8.77 -9.03
CA VAL A 161 0.14 -7.85 -8.82
C VAL A 161 1.08 -7.73 -10.03
N SER A 162 1.05 -8.71 -10.96
CA SER A 162 1.86 -8.69 -12.17
C SER A 162 1.26 -7.89 -13.33
N MET A 163 0.03 -7.40 -13.19
CA MET A 163 -0.63 -6.60 -14.23
C MET A 163 0.02 -5.23 -14.29
N SER A 164 0.30 -4.74 -15.50
CA SER A 164 0.73 -3.36 -15.68
C SER A 164 -0.45 -2.39 -15.51
N PRO A 165 -0.19 -1.10 -15.26
CA PRO A 165 -1.23 -0.06 -15.26
C PRO A 165 -2.13 -0.12 -16.51
N LEU A 166 -1.53 -0.32 -17.69
CA LEU A 166 -2.26 -0.44 -18.94
C LEU A 166 -3.13 -1.71 -19.00
N ASP A 167 -2.67 -2.85 -18.46
CA ASP A 167 -3.48 -4.06 -18.43
C ASP A 167 -4.74 -3.87 -17.57
N VAL A 168 -4.61 -3.17 -16.44
CA VAL A 168 -5.74 -2.83 -15.56
C VAL A 168 -6.70 -1.88 -16.25
N GLU A 169 -6.20 -0.84 -16.92
CA GLU A 169 -7.01 0.10 -17.71
C GLU A 169 -7.80 -0.64 -18.79
N ARG A 170 -7.12 -1.44 -19.62
CA ARG A 170 -7.75 -2.16 -20.73
C ARG A 170 -8.75 -3.21 -20.28
N LEU A 171 -8.51 -3.85 -19.14
CA LEU A 171 -9.49 -4.77 -18.57
C LEU A 171 -10.76 -4.05 -18.10
N LYS A 172 -10.64 -2.84 -17.54
CA LYS A 172 -11.80 -2.02 -17.18
C LYS A 172 -12.58 -1.59 -18.42
N GLU A 173 -11.90 -1.01 -19.42
CA GLU A 173 -12.53 -0.62 -20.71
C GLU A 173 -13.24 -1.81 -21.37
N PHE A 174 -12.59 -2.97 -21.40
CA PHE A 174 -13.19 -4.19 -21.95
C PHE A 174 -14.48 -4.58 -21.24
N LEU A 175 -14.55 -4.47 -19.92
CA LEU A 175 -15.78 -4.77 -19.19
C LEU A 175 -16.86 -3.71 -19.46
N GLU A 176 -16.48 -2.44 -19.60
CA GLU A 176 -17.40 -1.36 -19.96
C GLU A 176 -18.04 -1.60 -21.33
N ASP A 177 -17.27 -2.06 -22.31
CA ASP A 177 -17.76 -2.44 -23.64
C ASP A 177 -18.79 -3.58 -23.60
N PHE A 178 -18.74 -4.45 -22.58
CA PHE A 178 -19.72 -5.52 -22.35
C PHE A 178 -20.98 -5.06 -21.60
N GLY A 179 -21.12 -3.74 -21.35
CA GLY A 179 -22.31 -3.14 -20.76
C GLY A 179 -22.27 -3.02 -19.23
N PHE A 180 -21.10 -3.13 -18.61
CA PHE A 180 -20.93 -2.71 -17.22
C PHE A 180 -20.76 -1.19 -17.17
N CYS A 181 -21.70 -0.49 -16.50
CA CYS A 181 -21.69 0.97 -16.44
C CYS A 181 -20.68 1.54 -15.45
N GLU A 182 -20.26 0.76 -14.46
CA GLU A 182 -19.29 1.19 -13.43
C GLU A 182 -18.31 0.04 -13.13
N VAL A 183 -17.07 0.14 -13.61
CA VAL A 183 -16.02 -0.85 -13.37
C VAL A 183 -14.93 -0.28 -12.47
N PHE A 184 -14.66 -0.95 -11.35
CA PHE A 184 -13.66 -0.53 -10.37
C PHE A 184 -12.55 -1.57 -10.28
N ALA A 185 -11.32 -1.13 -10.00
CA ALA A 185 -10.21 -2.02 -9.66
C ALA A 185 -9.79 -1.81 -8.21
N LEU A 186 -9.51 -2.89 -7.48
CA LEU A 186 -8.96 -2.82 -6.13
C LEU A 186 -7.75 -3.74 -6.01
N PRO A 187 -6.52 -3.19 -5.92
CA PRO A 187 -6.13 -1.78 -6.04
C PRO A 187 -6.17 -1.30 -7.50
N ASP A 188 -6.37 0.00 -7.72
CA ASP A 188 -6.37 0.57 -9.07
C ASP A 188 -5.06 1.31 -9.36
N ILE A 189 -4.10 0.60 -9.96
CA ILE A 189 -2.83 1.20 -10.39
C ILE A 189 -2.91 1.87 -11.77
N SER A 190 -4.05 1.77 -12.46
CA SER A 190 -4.17 2.17 -13.87
C SER A 190 -4.06 3.68 -14.08
N THR A 191 -4.33 4.46 -13.03
CA THR A 191 -4.29 5.93 -13.06
C THR A 191 -3.32 6.51 -12.04
N SER A 192 -2.66 5.67 -11.24
CA SER A 192 -1.73 6.12 -10.21
C SER A 192 -0.26 5.89 -10.53
N LEU A 193 0.02 5.04 -11.52
CA LEU A 193 1.37 4.68 -11.97
C LEU A 193 1.44 4.59 -13.50
N ASP A 194 0.64 5.38 -14.22
CA ASP A 194 0.56 5.41 -15.68
C ASP A 194 1.68 6.25 -16.34
N GLY A 195 2.55 6.87 -15.54
CA GLY A 195 3.63 7.74 -16.01
C GLY A 195 3.15 9.15 -16.38
N PHE A 196 1.88 9.51 -16.12
CA PHE A 196 1.39 10.86 -16.28
C PHE A 196 1.90 11.75 -15.15
N LEU A 197 3.00 12.46 -15.42
CA LEU A 197 3.53 13.46 -14.51
C LEU A 197 2.66 14.73 -14.59
N GLY A 198 1.82 14.97 -13.58
CA GLY A 198 1.17 16.26 -13.38
C GLY A 198 2.18 17.41 -13.20
N GLU A 199 1.70 18.65 -13.05
CA GLU A 199 2.58 19.84 -12.99
C GLU A 199 3.65 19.81 -11.85
N LYS A 200 3.46 18.97 -10.83
CA LYS A 200 4.43 18.73 -9.74
C LYS A 200 4.42 17.27 -9.31
N GLN A 201 5.56 16.82 -8.80
CA GLN A 201 5.68 15.55 -8.06
C GLN A 201 4.73 15.56 -6.85
N GLY A 202 3.68 14.75 -6.90
CA GLY A 202 2.70 14.63 -5.83
C GLY A 202 3.33 14.08 -4.55
N ALA A 203 2.90 14.59 -3.40
CA ALA A 203 3.31 14.06 -2.10
C ALA A 203 2.54 12.80 -1.69
N MET A 204 1.52 12.40 -2.47
CA MET A 204 0.59 11.28 -2.26
C MET A 204 0.36 10.55 -3.59
N SER A 205 -0.26 9.37 -3.56
CA SER A 205 -0.73 8.73 -4.78
C SER A 205 -1.77 9.62 -5.49
N ALA A 206 -1.56 9.86 -6.78
CA ALA A 206 -2.55 10.46 -7.67
C ALA A 206 -3.37 9.33 -8.31
N GLY A 207 -4.62 9.59 -8.73
CA GLY A 207 -5.47 8.54 -9.31
C GLY A 207 -5.82 7.41 -8.33
N GLY A 208 -6.26 6.27 -8.83
CA GLY A 208 -6.61 5.08 -8.04
C GLY A 208 -8.06 5.04 -7.52
N ILE A 209 -8.39 3.96 -6.81
CA ILE A 209 -9.73 3.75 -6.24
C ILE A 209 -9.93 4.65 -5.03
N ALA A 210 -11.11 5.28 -4.93
CA ALA A 210 -11.46 6.10 -3.77
C ALA A 210 -11.93 5.23 -2.59
N VAL A 211 -11.68 5.73 -1.38
CA VAL A 211 -12.22 5.16 -0.12
C VAL A 211 -13.71 5.47 0.02
#